data_AF-A0A3M5JND9-F1
#
_entry.id   AF-A0A3M5JND9-F1
#
_cell.length_a   1.000
_cell.length_b   1.000
_cell.length_c   1.000
_cell.angle_alpha   90.00
_cell.angle_beta   90.00
_cell.angle_gamma   90.00
#
_symmetry.space_group_name_H-M   'P 1'
#
loop_
_entity.id
_entity.type
_entity.pdbx_description
1 polymer ?
#
loop_
_entity_poly.entity_id
_entity_poly.type
_entity_poly.pdbx_seq_one_letter_code
_entity_poly.pdbx_strand_id
1 'polypeptide(L)'
;MKEVLERIPADTHPMDVMRTGASMLGTLEPERSFDQQRDPTDRLLAAFPGIMCYWYRFSHDGKRIDCTSAEDSIGGHFLHLLLDKAPSELHRKVMDVSLILYAEHEFNASTFTARVCASTLSDLYSCVTAAIGTLRGPLHGGANEAAMEMIQRFASAEEATKGTLGMLERKEKIMGFGHAIYKESDPRNEVIKGWSKKLADEVGDTVLFPVSEAIDKVMWEQKKLFPNADFYHASAYHFMGIPTKLFTPIFVCSRLTGWAAHVFEQRANNRIIRPSAEYTGVEQRSFVPIEQR
;
A
#
# COMPACT_ATOMS: atom_id res chain seq x y z
N MET A 1 22.47 4.53 3.49
CA MET A 1 21.07 4.04 3.60
C MET A 1 20.77 3.44 4.96
N LYS A 2 21.36 2.29 5.34
CA LYS A 2 21.09 1.59 6.60
C LYS A 2 21.14 2.50 7.84
N GLU A 3 22.19 3.31 7.98
CA GLU A 3 22.32 4.29 9.07
C GLU A 3 21.18 5.30 9.17
N VAL A 4 20.57 5.70 8.05
CA VAL A 4 19.40 6.59 8.04
C VAL A 4 18.20 5.85 8.60
N LEU A 5 17.98 4.60 8.18
CA LEU A 5 16.88 3.76 8.68
C LEU A 5 17.01 3.47 10.19
N GLU A 6 18.23 3.29 10.70
CA GLU A 6 18.48 3.09 12.14
C GLU A 6 18.10 4.30 13.01
N ARG A 7 18.05 5.50 12.41
CA ARG A 7 17.68 6.75 13.11
C ARG A 7 16.18 7.03 13.05
N ILE A 8 15.40 6.24 12.31
CA ILE A 8 13.95 6.40 12.22
C ILE A 8 13.31 5.67 13.42
N PRO A 9 12.58 6.37 14.30
CA PRO A 9 11.94 5.77 15.47
C PRO A 9 10.97 4.62 15.13
N ALA A 10 10.80 3.68 16.06
CA ALA A 10 9.93 2.51 15.90
C ALA A 10 8.44 2.84 15.74
N ASP A 11 8.00 3.97 16.30
CA ASP A 11 6.64 4.51 16.23
C ASP A 11 6.39 5.35 14.96
N THR A 12 7.40 5.50 14.09
CA THR A 12 7.22 6.15 12.78
C THR A 12 6.25 5.33 11.93
N HIS A 13 5.33 6.02 11.25
CA HIS A 13 4.41 5.37 10.32
C HIS A 13 5.20 4.67 9.20
N PRO A 14 5.00 3.37 8.91
CA PRO A 14 5.81 2.61 7.94
C PRO A 14 5.87 3.24 6.53
N MET A 15 4.79 3.86 6.05
CA MET A 15 4.81 4.65 4.81
C MET A 15 5.79 5.85 4.82
N ASP A 16 6.01 6.50 5.97
CA ASP A 16 7.00 7.57 6.09
C ASP A 16 8.43 7.01 6.02
N VAL A 17 8.64 5.76 6.45
CA VAL A 17 9.90 5.02 6.27
C VAL A 17 10.15 4.73 4.79
N MET A 18 9.14 4.23 4.08
CA MET A 18 9.22 3.99 2.62
C MET A 18 9.53 5.30 1.87
N ARG A 19 8.86 6.40 2.24
CA ARG A 19 9.10 7.73 1.65
C ARG A 19 10.53 8.21 1.89
N THR A 20 11.01 8.13 3.12
CA THR A 20 12.38 8.53 3.48
C THR A 20 13.42 7.65 2.81
N GLY A 21 13.19 6.34 2.74
CA GLY A 21 14.06 5.39 2.05
C GLY A 21 14.16 5.68 0.56
N ALA A 22 13.03 5.91 -0.13
CA ALA A 22 13.02 6.28 -1.54
C ALA A 22 13.79 7.60 -1.78
N SER A 23 13.50 8.63 -0.99
CA SER A 23 14.13 9.95 -1.09
C SER A 23 15.64 9.88 -0.84
N MET A 24 16.07 9.20 0.23
CA MET A 24 17.49 9.06 0.56
C MET A 24 18.22 8.26 -0.52
N LEU A 25 17.59 7.23 -1.11
CA LEU A 25 18.23 6.42 -2.15
C LEU A 25 18.51 7.26 -3.40
N GLY A 26 17.60 8.16 -3.76
CA GLY A 26 17.81 9.10 -4.87
C GLY A 26 19.00 10.04 -4.69
N THR A 27 19.44 10.30 -3.47
CA THR A 27 20.67 11.08 -3.20
C THR A 27 21.95 10.25 -3.36
N LEU A 28 21.87 8.94 -3.11
CA LEU A 28 23.01 8.02 -3.12
C LEU A 28 23.21 7.40 -4.50
N GLU A 29 22.11 7.11 -5.19
CA GLU A 29 22.06 6.42 -6.48
C GLU A 29 21.18 7.22 -7.47
N PRO A 30 21.55 8.48 -7.80
CA PRO A 30 20.68 9.40 -8.53
C PRO A 30 20.42 8.97 -9.97
N GLU A 31 19.20 9.20 -10.45
CA GLU A 31 18.88 9.21 -11.89
C GLU A 31 19.51 10.46 -12.51
N ARG A 32 20.53 10.29 -13.34
CA ARG A 32 21.27 11.40 -13.98
C ARG A 32 20.73 11.74 -15.37
N SER A 33 20.07 10.78 -16.03
CA SER A 33 19.40 10.93 -17.32
C SER A 33 18.18 10.02 -17.36
N PHE A 34 17.15 10.39 -18.12
CA PHE A 34 15.97 9.54 -18.32
C PHE A 34 16.24 8.27 -19.13
N ASP A 35 17.39 8.18 -19.81
CA ASP A 35 17.84 6.91 -20.42
C ASP A 35 18.01 5.82 -19.36
N GLN A 36 18.30 6.21 -18.13
CA GLN A 36 18.50 5.31 -17.00
C GLN A 36 17.19 4.85 -16.37
N GLN A 37 16.02 5.43 -16.69
CA GLN A 37 14.80 5.35 -15.88
C GLN A 37 14.32 3.93 -15.48
N ARG A 38 14.75 2.89 -16.19
CA ARG A 38 14.52 1.48 -15.79
C ARG A 38 15.40 1.05 -14.62
N ASP A 39 16.68 1.42 -14.61
CA ASP A 39 17.63 1.05 -13.56
C ASP A 39 17.21 1.51 -12.15
N PRO A 40 16.84 2.78 -11.88
CA PRO A 40 16.34 3.19 -10.57
C PRO A 40 14.97 2.57 -10.25
N THR A 41 14.17 2.20 -11.26
CA THR A 41 12.91 1.45 -11.04
C THR A 41 13.20 0.06 -10.52
N ASP A 42 14.03 -0.71 -11.23
CA ASP A 42 14.42 -2.07 -10.84
C ASP A 42 15.15 -2.05 -9.50
N ARG A 43 15.96 -1.02 -9.27
CA ARG A 43 16.63 -0.81 -7.99
C ARG A 43 15.66 -0.56 -6.84
N LEU A 44 14.67 0.32 -7.01
CA LEU A 44 13.64 0.55 -5.99
C LEU A 44 12.80 -0.71 -5.76
N LEU A 45 12.46 -1.44 -6.81
CA LEU A 45 11.69 -2.68 -6.74
C LEU A 45 12.44 -3.75 -5.93
N ALA A 46 13.75 -3.89 -6.15
CA ALA A 46 14.60 -4.80 -5.39
C ALA A 46 14.89 -4.31 -3.95
N ALA A 47 15.03 -2.99 -3.76
CA ALA A 47 15.46 -2.42 -2.47
C ALA A 47 14.31 -2.19 -1.48
N PHE A 48 13.06 -2.01 -1.93
CA PHE A 48 11.94 -1.69 -1.05
C PHE A 48 11.64 -2.73 0.03
N PRO A 49 11.64 -4.05 -0.25
CA PRO A 49 11.56 -5.06 0.80
C PRO A 49 12.67 -4.91 1.84
N GLY A 50 13.91 -4.67 1.38
CA GLY A 50 15.07 -4.44 2.24
C GLY A 50 14.94 -3.19 3.11
N ILE A 51 14.49 -2.06 2.54
CA ILE A 51 14.25 -0.80 3.26
C ILE A 51 13.23 -1.01 4.39
N MET A 52 12.09 -1.61 4.06
CA MET A 52 11.01 -1.88 5.00
C MET A 52 11.46 -2.82 6.12
N CYS A 53 11.95 -4.01 5.75
CA CYS A 53 12.28 -5.05 6.72
C CYS A 53 13.50 -4.68 7.57
N TYR A 54 14.50 -4.00 7.00
CA TYR A 54 15.66 -3.55 7.76
C TYR A 54 15.27 -2.57 8.86
N TRP A 55 14.49 -1.53 8.52
CA TRP A 55 13.97 -0.60 9.53
C TRP A 55 13.14 -1.33 10.57
N TYR A 56 12.20 -2.18 10.14
CA TYR A 56 11.28 -2.86 11.05
C TYR A 56 12.02 -3.75 12.05
N ARG A 57 12.90 -4.65 11.57
CA ARG A 57 13.69 -5.55 12.41
C ARG A 57 14.67 -4.82 13.32
N PHE A 58 15.27 -3.72 12.86
CA PHE A 58 16.16 -2.93 13.70
C PHE A 58 15.40 -2.20 14.82
N SER A 59 14.34 -1.47 14.46
CA SER A 59 13.62 -0.62 15.40
C SER A 59 12.71 -1.38 16.38
N HIS A 60 12.26 -2.58 16.02
CA HIS A 60 11.35 -3.39 16.85
C HIS A 60 12.06 -4.53 17.59
N ASP A 61 13.03 -5.18 16.93
CA ASP A 61 13.70 -6.36 17.49
C ASP A 61 15.14 -6.07 17.92
N GLY A 62 15.65 -4.85 17.69
CA GLY A 62 17.05 -4.51 17.93
C GLY A 62 18.03 -5.25 17.00
N LYS A 63 17.55 -5.82 15.89
CA LYS A 63 18.34 -6.69 15.00
C LYS A 63 18.72 -5.97 13.71
N ARG A 64 20.02 -5.84 13.45
CA ARG A 64 20.53 -5.57 12.10
C ARG A 64 20.44 -6.85 11.28
N ILE A 65 19.69 -6.83 10.19
CA ILE A 65 19.55 -7.98 9.28
C ILE A 65 20.44 -7.84 8.04
N ASP A 66 20.79 -8.97 7.43
CA ASP A 66 21.21 -8.98 6.03
C ASP A 66 20.00 -8.60 5.16
N CYS A 67 20.25 -7.88 4.07
CA CYS A 67 19.22 -7.49 3.11
C CYS A 67 19.30 -8.32 1.83
N THR A 68 19.95 -9.48 1.89
CA THR A 68 20.03 -10.47 0.81
C THR A 68 19.39 -11.78 1.26
N SER A 69 18.92 -12.58 0.31
CA SER A 69 18.38 -13.92 0.56
C SER A 69 18.58 -14.81 -0.66
N ALA A 70 18.47 -16.12 -0.48
CA ALA A 70 18.50 -17.10 -1.58
C ALA A 70 17.15 -17.28 -2.31
N GLU A 71 16.14 -16.45 -2.01
CA GLU A 71 14.84 -16.49 -2.67
C GLU A 71 14.91 -15.93 -4.09
N ASP A 72 14.30 -16.62 -5.05
CA ASP A 72 14.32 -16.25 -6.48
C ASP A 72 13.24 -15.22 -6.86
N SER A 73 12.35 -14.85 -5.93
CA SER A 73 11.28 -13.87 -6.17
C SER A 73 11.28 -12.76 -5.11
N ILE A 74 10.75 -11.58 -5.48
CA ILE A 74 10.57 -10.44 -4.57
C ILE A 74 9.63 -10.80 -3.42
N GLY A 75 8.55 -11.54 -3.69
CA GLY A 75 7.59 -11.98 -2.67
C GLY A 75 8.25 -12.91 -1.64
N GLY A 76 9.01 -13.90 -2.10
CA GLY A 76 9.79 -14.79 -1.24
C GLY A 76 10.85 -14.02 -0.44
N HIS A 77 11.61 -13.15 -1.11
CA HIS A 77 12.64 -12.32 -0.49
C HIS A 77 12.07 -11.45 0.64
N PHE A 78 10.95 -10.76 0.41
CA PHE A 78 10.26 -9.97 1.42
C PHE A 78 9.93 -10.80 2.68
N LEU A 79 9.27 -11.95 2.50
CA LEU A 79 8.90 -12.81 3.63
C LEU A 79 10.12 -13.35 4.37
N HIS A 80 11.18 -13.71 3.65
CA HIS A 80 12.43 -14.14 4.24
C HIS A 80 13.02 -13.07 5.15
N LEU A 81 13.14 -11.83 4.66
CA LEU A 81 13.69 -10.72 5.45
C LEU A 81 12.82 -10.39 6.67
N LEU A 82 11.50 -10.44 6.50
CA LEU A 82 10.55 -10.15 7.59
C LEU A 82 10.61 -11.22 8.68
N LEU A 83 10.54 -12.49 8.30
CA LEU A 83 10.34 -13.62 9.21
C LEU A 83 11.65 -14.32 9.64
N ASP A 84 12.80 -13.92 9.09
CA ASP A 84 14.11 -14.53 9.37
C ASP A 84 14.21 -16.02 9.01
N LYS A 85 13.35 -16.49 8.09
CA LYS A 85 13.29 -17.90 7.65
C LYS A 85 12.76 -17.99 6.23
N ALA A 86 13.12 -19.06 5.53
CA ALA A 86 12.56 -19.33 4.21
C ALA A 86 11.02 -19.50 4.30
N PRO A 87 10.23 -18.80 3.48
CA PRO A 87 8.77 -18.98 3.43
C PRO A 87 8.38 -20.33 2.84
N SER A 88 7.16 -20.80 3.16
CA SER A 88 6.59 -21.98 2.50
C SER A 88 6.30 -21.69 1.02
N GLU A 89 6.13 -22.74 0.21
CA GLU A 89 5.73 -22.58 -1.18
C GLU A 89 4.39 -21.84 -1.33
N LEU A 90 3.42 -22.13 -0.45
CA LEU A 90 2.13 -21.44 -0.44
C LEU A 90 2.32 -19.94 -0.16
N HIS A 91 3.07 -19.58 0.88
CA HIS A 91 3.32 -18.18 1.24
C HIS A 91 4.03 -17.42 0.12
N ARG A 92 5.06 -18.02 -0.51
CA ARG A 92 5.73 -17.45 -1.69
C ARG A 92 4.73 -17.16 -2.80
N LYS A 93 3.91 -18.16 -3.12
CA LYS A 93 2.94 -18.06 -4.21
C LYS A 93 1.89 -16.99 -3.95
N VAL A 94 1.37 -16.91 -2.72
CA VAL A 94 0.35 -15.91 -2.37
C VAL A 94 0.94 -14.50 -2.37
N MET A 95 2.17 -14.31 -1.89
CA MET A 95 2.82 -13.00 -2.01
C MET A 95 3.04 -12.58 -3.46
N ASP A 96 3.52 -13.46 -4.33
CA ASP A 96 3.67 -13.16 -5.75
C ASP A 96 2.32 -12.78 -6.40
N VAL A 97 1.25 -13.53 -6.07
CA VAL A 97 -0.11 -13.20 -6.55
C VAL A 97 -0.54 -11.83 -6.04
N SER A 98 -0.36 -11.54 -4.76
CA SER A 98 -0.74 -10.26 -4.17
C SER A 98 0.00 -9.09 -4.81
N LEU A 99 1.31 -9.23 -5.02
CA LEU A 99 2.13 -8.23 -5.71
C LEU A 99 1.65 -8.00 -7.14
N ILE A 100 1.18 -9.03 -7.84
CA ILE A 100 0.57 -8.88 -9.18
C ILE A 100 -0.77 -8.15 -9.11
N LEU A 101 -1.67 -8.53 -8.19
CA LEU A 101 -3.01 -7.94 -8.07
C LEU A 101 -2.98 -6.44 -7.75
N TYR A 102 -1.94 -5.99 -7.04
CA TYR A 102 -1.75 -4.58 -6.71
C TYR A 102 -0.84 -3.83 -7.67
N ALA A 103 -0.23 -4.46 -8.69
CA ALA A 103 0.87 -3.86 -9.45
C ALA A 103 0.49 -2.56 -10.17
N GLU A 104 -0.73 -2.50 -10.72
CA GLU A 104 -1.20 -1.36 -11.50
C GLU A 104 -2.72 -1.23 -11.43
N HIS A 105 -3.22 0.02 -11.41
CA HIS A 105 -4.66 0.31 -11.33
C HIS A 105 -5.05 1.68 -11.88
N GLU A 106 -4.57 2.01 -13.08
CA GLU A 106 -4.87 3.22 -13.85
C GLU A 106 -4.65 4.51 -13.02
N PHE A 107 -5.43 5.57 -13.27
CA PHE A 107 -5.36 6.88 -12.65
C PHE A 107 -6.12 6.91 -11.33
N ASN A 108 -5.47 6.35 -10.31
CA ASN A 108 -5.77 6.64 -8.92
C ASN A 108 -4.94 7.84 -8.41
N ALA A 109 -5.23 8.32 -7.20
CA ALA A 109 -4.60 9.53 -6.65
C ALA A 109 -3.06 9.47 -6.63
N SER A 110 -2.47 8.32 -6.24
CA SER A 110 -1.00 8.15 -6.21
C SER A 110 -0.38 8.09 -7.61
N THR A 111 -1.00 7.38 -8.55
CA THR A 111 -0.53 7.34 -9.95
C THR A 111 -0.61 8.72 -10.57
N PHE A 112 -1.72 9.44 -10.39
CA PHE A 112 -1.87 10.80 -10.89
C PHE A 112 -0.83 11.74 -10.29
N THR A 113 -0.52 11.62 -8.99
CA THR A 113 0.55 12.39 -8.34
C THR A 113 1.92 12.12 -8.99
N ALA A 114 2.27 10.85 -9.23
CA ALA A 114 3.51 10.50 -9.91
C ALA A 114 3.60 11.16 -11.29
N ARG A 115 2.49 11.16 -12.05
CA ARG A 115 2.42 11.81 -13.37
C ARG A 115 2.50 13.33 -13.30
N VAL A 116 1.86 13.97 -12.32
CA VAL A 116 2.00 15.43 -12.08
C VAL A 116 3.47 15.80 -11.90
N CYS A 117 4.18 15.06 -11.03
CA CYS A 117 5.61 15.25 -10.78
C CYS A 117 6.44 14.98 -12.06
N ALA A 118 6.18 13.89 -12.78
CA ALA A 118 6.87 13.59 -14.02
C ALA A 118 6.64 14.64 -15.12
N SER A 119 5.47 15.30 -15.13
CA SER A 119 5.13 16.30 -16.15
C SER A 119 6.01 17.55 -16.09
N THR A 120 6.66 17.79 -14.94
CA THR A 120 7.66 18.86 -14.75
C THR A 120 9.08 18.43 -15.13
N LEU A 121 9.24 17.21 -15.66
CA LEU A 121 10.53 16.56 -15.94
C LEU A 121 11.36 16.33 -14.66
N SER A 122 10.71 16.02 -13.53
CA SER A 122 11.41 15.58 -12.32
C SER A 122 12.00 14.17 -12.46
N ASP A 123 12.96 13.84 -11.60
CA ASP A 123 13.53 12.50 -11.51
C ASP A 123 12.53 11.46 -10.96
N LEU A 124 12.84 10.18 -11.18
CA LEU A 124 11.98 9.05 -10.80
C LEU A 124 11.80 8.95 -9.27
N TYR A 125 12.84 9.19 -8.48
CA TYR A 125 12.75 9.09 -7.03
C TYR A 125 11.79 10.14 -6.47
N SER A 126 11.78 11.36 -7.01
CA SER A 126 10.78 12.38 -6.67
C SER A 126 9.36 11.93 -7.00
N CYS A 127 9.14 11.35 -8.18
CA CYS A 127 7.82 10.87 -8.60
C CYS A 127 7.30 9.78 -7.66
N VAL A 128 8.14 8.79 -7.33
CA VAL A 128 7.80 7.68 -6.42
C VAL A 128 7.61 8.19 -4.99
N THR A 129 8.46 9.09 -4.51
CA THR A 129 8.34 9.70 -3.18
C THR A 129 7.01 10.44 -3.02
N ALA A 130 6.60 11.21 -4.04
CA ALA A 130 5.31 11.90 -4.06
C ALA A 130 4.13 10.90 -4.08
N ALA A 131 4.22 9.83 -4.89
CA ALA A 131 3.20 8.79 -4.94
C ALA A 131 3.02 8.06 -3.60
N ILE A 132 4.13 7.74 -2.90
CA ILE A 132 4.10 7.16 -1.55
C ILE A 132 3.42 8.12 -0.56
N GLY A 133 3.75 9.41 -0.63
CA GLY A 133 3.11 10.44 0.19
C GLY A 133 1.60 10.49 -0.01
N THR A 134 1.14 10.40 -1.26
CA THR A 134 -0.30 10.35 -1.58
C THR A 134 -0.95 9.03 -1.16
N LEU A 135 -0.27 7.89 -1.33
CA LEU A 135 -0.77 6.57 -0.91
C LEU A 135 -0.89 6.46 0.61
N ARG A 136 -0.11 7.21 1.39
CA ARG A 136 -0.23 7.26 2.86
C ARG A 136 -1.60 7.79 3.33
N GLY A 137 -2.30 8.58 2.52
CA GLY A 137 -3.60 9.14 2.91
C GLY A 137 -4.64 8.02 3.12
N PRO A 138 -5.39 7.99 4.25
CA PRO A 138 -6.30 6.89 4.59
C PRO A 138 -7.55 6.79 3.68
N LEU A 139 -7.77 7.80 2.84
CA LEU A 139 -8.81 7.77 1.80
C LEU A 139 -8.34 7.09 0.50
N HIS A 140 -7.05 6.75 0.41
CA HIS A 140 -6.44 6.14 -0.77
C HIS A 140 -5.73 4.82 -0.42
N GLY A 141 -4.75 4.84 0.50
CA GLY A 141 -4.14 3.62 1.05
C GLY A 141 -4.72 3.21 2.40
N GLY A 142 -4.25 2.08 2.94
CA GLY A 142 -4.62 1.59 4.27
C GLY A 142 -6.00 0.94 4.41
N ALA A 143 -6.73 0.75 3.30
CA ALA A 143 -8.05 0.12 3.36
C ALA A 143 -8.01 -1.35 3.85
N ASN A 144 -6.95 -2.09 3.52
CA ASN A 144 -6.72 -3.45 4.00
C ASN A 144 -6.28 -3.48 5.48
N GLU A 145 -5.55 -2.46 5.96
CA GLU A 145 -5.25 -2.28 7.39
C GLU A 145 -6.53 -2.03 8.19
N ALA A 146 -7.38 -1.12 7.72
CA ALA A 146 -8.68 -0.85 8.33
C ALA A 146 -9.63 -2.06 8.27
N ALA A 147 -9.59 -2.84 7.19
CA ALA A 147 -10.31 -4.11 7.10
C ALA A 147 -9.81 -5.09 8.16
N MET A 148 -8.48 -5.25 8.31
CA MET A 148 -7.86 -6.10 9.32
C MET A 148 -8.28 -5.68 10.74
N GLU A 149 -8.19 -4.39 11.04
CA GLU A 149 -8.60 -3.82 12.32
C GLU A 149 -10.07 -4.08 12.64
N MET A 150 -10.93 -4.18 11.64
CA MET A 150 -12.34 -4.51 11.79
C MET A 150 -12.55 -6.01 12.02
N ILE A 151 -12.02 -6.86 11.13
CA ILE A 151 -12.29 -8.31 11.17
C ILE A 151 -11.73 -8.96 12.44
N GLN A 152 -10.61 -8.46 12.99
CA GLN A 152 -10.02 -9.00 14.22
C GLN A 152 -10.81 -8.70 15.51
N ARG A 153 -11.86 -7.87 15.43
CA ARG A 153 -12.69 -7.52 16.61
C ARG A 153 -13.67 -8.62 16.99
N PHE A 154 -13.94 -9.56 16.07
CA PHE A 154 -14.98 -10.57 16.23
C PHE A 154 -14.37 -11.93 16.52
N ALA A 155 -14.88 -12.62 17.54
CA ALA A 155 -14.45 -13.96 17.92
C ALA A 155 -15.16 -15.07 17.13
N SER A 156 -16.23 -14.74 16.39
CA SER A 156 -16.98 -15.70 15.57
C SER A 156 -17.73 -15.03 14.41
N ALA A 157 -18.12 -15.83 13.42
CA ALA A 157 -18.95 -15.39 12.29
C ALA A 157 -20.32 -14.82 12.72
N GLU A 158 -20.92 -15.34 13.80
CA GLU A 158 -22.18 -14.84 14.36
C GLU A 158 -22.00 -13.44 14.96
N GLU A 159 -20.92 -13.24 15.72
CA GLU A 159 -20.59 -11.94 16.30
C GLU A 159 -20.29 -10.91 15.20
N ALA A 160 -19.54 -11.31 14.18
CA ALA A 160 -19.24 -10.47 13.01
C ALA A 160 -20.50 -10.05 12.25
N THR A 161 -21.45 -10.97 12.08
CA THR A 161 -22.75 -10.69 11.46
C THR A 161 -23.51 -9.61 12.24
N LYS A 162 -23.66 -9.82 13.55
CA LYS A 162 -24.36 -8.88 14.44
C LYS A 162 -23.65 -7.52 14.52
N GLY A 163 -22.33 -7.54 14.62
CA GLY A 163 -21.49 -6.34 14.68
C GLY A 163 -21.61 -5.50 13.42
N THR A 164 -21.52 -6.13 12.25
CA THR A 164 -21.63 -5.47 10.95
C THR A 164 -23.02 -4.86 10.75
N LEU A 165 -24.09 -5.56 11.11
CA LEU A 165 -25.44 -5.00 11.08
C LEU A 165 -25.57 -3.74 11.93
N GLY A 166 -25.04 -3.77 13.17
CA GLY A 166 -25.03 -2.58 14.03
C GLY A 166 -24.23 -1.41 13.46
N MET A 167 -23.08 -1.67 12.82
CA MET A 167 -22.30 -0.63 12.12
C MET A 167 -23.10 0.00 10.97
N LEU A 168 -23.81 -0.81 10.19
CA LEU A 168 -24.66 -0.35 9.10
C LEU A 168 -25.86 0.49 9.57
N GLU A 169 -26.48 0.14 10.70
CA GLU A 169 -27.55 0.94 11.33
C GLU A 169 -27.04 2.33 11.73
N ARG A 170 -25.80 2.41 12.24
CA ARG A 170 -25.13 3.67 12.59
C ARG A 170 -24.53 4.41 11.39
N LYS A 171 -24.70 3.89 10.17
CA LYS A 171 -24.16 4.43 8.92
C LYS A 171 -22.63 4.58 8.93
N GLU A 172 -21.95 3.70 9.66
CA GLU A 172 -20.50 3.62 9.63
C GLU A 172 -20.03 3.10 8.26
N LYS A 173 -18.88 3.60 7.79
CA LYS A 173 -18.28 3.11 6.54
C LYS A 173 -17.53 1.81 6.81
N ILE A 174 -17.92 0.75 6.11
CA ILE A 174 -17.23 -0.55 6.15
C ILE A 174 -16.12 -0.53 5.10
N MET A 175 -14.86 -0.53 5.54
CA MET A 175 -13.70 -0.52 4.65
C MET A 175 -13.54 -1.89 3.95
N GLY A 176 -13.06 -1.87 2.70
CA GLY A 176 -12.92 -3.07 1.87
C GLY A 176 -14.14 -3.41 1.00
N PHE A 177 -15.18 -2.57 0.96
CA PHE A 177 -16.39 -2.81 0.17
C PHE A 177 -16.69 -1.70 -0.83
N GLY A 178 -17.19 -2.11 -2.00
CA GLY A 178 -17.49 -1.24 -3.14
C GLY A 178 -16.24 -0.72 -3.85
N HIS A 179 -16.46 -0.11 -5.01
CA HIS A 179 -15.41 0.51 -5.80
C HIS A 179 -15.95 1.73 -6.54
N ALA A 180 -15.12 2.74 -6.78
CA ALA A 180 -15.52 3.94 -7.52
C ALA A 180 -15.73 3.70 -9.03
N ILE A 181 -15.39 2.50 -9.55
CA ILE A 181 -15.29 2.20 -10.99
C ILE A 181 -15.98 0.87 -11.30
N TYR A 182 -15.54 -0.21 -10.65
CA TYR A 182 -16.21 -1.50 -10.79
C TYR A 182 -17.65 -1.43 -10.28
N LYS A 183 -18.58 -2.03 -11.04
CA LYS A 183 -20.02 -1.95 -10.76
C LYS A 183 -20.57 -3.22 -10.10
N GLU A 184 -20.03 -4.38 -10.45
CA GLU A 184 -20.60 -5.68 -10.07
C GLU A 184 -19.63 -6.51 -9.20
N SER A 185 -18.35 -6.51 -9.53
CA SER A 185 -17.29 -7.17 -8.75
C SER A 185 -15.93 -6.52 -8.99
N ASP A 186 -15.04 -6.64 -8.01
CA ASP A 186 -13.61 -6.40 -8.22
C ASP A 186 -12.96 -7.74 -8.63
N PRO A 187 -12.40 -7.86 -9.85
CA PRO A 187 -11.86 -9.14 -10.33
C PRO A 187 -10.68 -9.65 -9.48
N ARG A 188 -10.01 -8.75 -8.76
CA ARG A 188 -8.89 -9.12 -7.88
C ARG A 188 -9.37 -9.80 -6.61
N ASN A 189 -10.58 -9.45 -6.16
CA ASN A 189 -11.17 -10.01 -4.94
C ASN A 189 -11.35 -11.53 -5.05
N GLU A 190 -11.91 -12.02 -6.17
CA GLU A 190 -12.14 -13.46 -6.36
C GLU A 190 -10.84 -14.26 -6.27
N VAL A 191 -9.76 -13.71 -6.82
CA VAL A 191 -8.42 -14.31 -6.77
C VAL A 191 -7.90 -14.33 -5.33
N ILE A 192 -7.84 -13.19 -4.64
CA ILE A 192 -7.25 -13.13 -3.30
C ILE A 192 -8.10 -13.86 -2.26
N LYS A 193 -9.43 -13.87 -2.38
CA LYS A 193 -10.33 -14.66 -1.51
C LYS A 193 -9.98 -16.14 -1.56
N GLY A 194 -9.76 -16.69 -2.75
CA GLY A 194 -9.36 -18.08 -2.93
C GLY A 194 -8.00 -18.41 -2.29
N TRP A 195 -7.04 -17.49 -2.38
CA TRP A 195 -5.73 -17.65 -1.73
C TRP A 195 -5.78 -17.48 -0.21
N SER A 196 -6.55 -16.51 0.28
CA SER A 196 -6.77 -16.34 1.71
C SER A 196 -7.41 -17.58 2.33
N LYS A 197 -8.32 -18.26 1.62
CA LYS A 197 -8.91 -19.52 2.07
C LYS A 197 -7.87 -20.63 2.21
N LYS A 198 -7.02 -20.82 1.19
CA LYS A 198 -5.94 -21.82 1.24
C LYS A 198 -4.97 -21.56 2.39
N LEU A 199 -4.64 -20.30 2.65
CA LEU A 199 -3.81 -19.92 3.79
C LEU A 199 -4.52 -20.20 5.12
N ALA A 200 -5.81 -19.88 5.24
CA ALA A 200 -6.61 -20.21 6.42
C ALA A 200 -6.58 -21.73 6.71
N ASP A 201 -6.76 -22.55 5.68
CA ASP A 201 -6.70 -24.01 5.78
C ASP A 201 -5.29 -24.50 6.21
N GLU A 202 -4.20 -23.90 5.69
CA GLU A 202 -2.81 -24.25 6.05
C GLU A 202 -2.49 -23.93 7.52
N VAL A 203 -2.93 -22.76 8.01
CA VAL A 203 -2.66 -22.34 9.39
C VAL A 203 -3.68 -22.87 10.39
N GLY A 204 -4.72 -23.58 9.92
CA GLY A 204 -5.80 -24.11 10.76
C GLY A 204 -6.71 -23.04 11.34
N ASP A 205 -6.89 -21.91 10.65
CA ASP A 205 -7.81 -20.85 11.08
C ASP A 205 -9.26 -21.33 11.05
N THR A 206 -9.98 -21.01 12.13
CA THR A 206 -11.41 -21.33 12.28
C THR A 206 -12.24 -20.09 12.60
N VAL A 207 -11.62 -18.90 12.59
CA VAL A 207 -12.26 -17.66 13.04
C VAL A 207 -12.16 -16.58 11.97
N LEU A 208 -10.95 -16.18 11.56
CA LEU A 208 -10.74 -14.95 10.82
C LEU A 208 -11.31 -15.00 9.39
N PHE A 209 -11.10 -16.11 8.68
CA PHE A 209 -11.67 -16.31 7.35
C PHE A 209 -13.20 -16.49 7.41
N PRO A 210 -13.79 -17.33 8.30
CA PRO A 210 -15.23 -17.37 8.51
C PRO A 210 -15.87 -16.02 8.88
N VAL A 211 -15.20 -15.22 9.72
CA VAL A 211 -15.61 -13.85 10.04
C VAL A 211 -15.65 -13.00 8.79
N SER A 212 -14.60 -13.06 7.96
CA SER A 212 -14.53 -12.31 6.70
C SER A 212 -15.66 -12.70 5.76
N GLU A 213 -15.95 -13.99 5.60
CA GLU A 213 -17.07 -14.47 4.76
C GLU A 213 -18.44 -14.04 5.31
N ALA A 214 -18.62 -14.00 6.63
CA ALA A 214 -19.86 -13.53 7.25
C ALA A 214 -20.11 -12.04 6.96
N ILE A 215 -19.07 -11.20 7.07
CA ILE A 215 -19.15 -9.77 6.77
C ILE A 215 -19.43 -9.54 5.28
N ASP A 216 -18.73 -10.26 4.40
CA ASP A 216 -18.95 -10.26 2.94
C ASP A 216 -20.44 -10.55 2.61
N LYS A 217 -20.97 -11.63 3.18
CA LYS A 217 -22.39 -12.01 3.01
C LYS A 217 -23.34 -10.91 3.49
N VAL A 218 -23.13 -10.34 4.68
CA VAL A 218 -23.98 -9.27 5.22
C VAL A 218 -23.95 -8.03 4.32
N MET A 219 -22.77 -7.62 3.86
CA MET A 219 -22.63 -6.45 2.98
C MET A 219 -23.37 -6.63 1.66
N TRP A 220 -23.32 -7.82 1.08
CA TRP A 220 -24.09 -8.14 -0.11
C TRP A 220 -25.61 -8.15 0.15
N GLU A 221 -26.06 -8.79 1.21
CA GLU A 221 -27.48 -8.89 1.56
C GLU A 221 -28.09 -7.51 1.83
N GLN A 222 -27.41 -6.68 2.63
CA GLN A 222 -27.94 -5.41 3.13
C GLN A 222 -27.71 -4.22 2.20
N LYS A 223 -26.56 -4.17 1.50
CA LYS A 223 -26.15 -3.00 0.71
C LYS A 223 -25.87 -3.30 -0.75
N LYS A 224 -25.85 -4.58 -1.16
CA LYS A 224 -25.45 -5.02 -2.51
C LYS A 224 -24.07 -4.48 -2.88
N LEU A 225 -23.18 -4.40 -1.90
CA LEU A 225 -21.78 -4.03 -2.08
C LEU A 225 -20.92 -5.28 -2.08
N PHE A 226 -20.12 -5.44 -3.13
CA PHE A 226 -19.12 -6.49 -3.24
C PHE A 226 -17.84 -6.10 -2.47
N PRO A 227 -17.08 -7.07 -1.94
CA PRO A 227 -15.74 -6.83 -1.41
C PRO A 227 -14.80 -6.43 -2.55
N ASN A 228 -14.02 -5.37 -2.32
CA ASN A 228 -12.93 -4.99 -3.22
C ASN A 228 -11.65 -5.76 -2.86
N ALA A 229 -10.58 -5.54 -3.64
CA ALA A 229 -9.31 -6.23 -3.44
C ALA A 229 -8.79 -6.20 -1.99
N ASP A 230 -9.03 -5.12 -1.25
CA ASP A 230 -8.41 -4.89 0.06
C ASP A 230 -8.95 -5.79 1.17
N PHE A 231 -10.20 -6.26 1.05
CA PHE A 231 -10.87 -6.95 2.14
C PHE A 231 -10.22 -8.30 2.50
N TYR A 232 -10.10 -9.22 1.54
CA TYR A 232 -9.46 -10.52 1.78
C TYR A 232 -7.92 -10.48 1.75
N HIS A 233 -7.32 -9.36 1.30
CA HIS A 233 -5.87 -9.15 1.51
C HIS A 233 -5.53 -9.03 3.00
N ALA A 234 -6.44 -8.48 3.82
CA ALA A 234 -6.23 -8.36 5.26
C ALA A 234 -5.95 -9.73 5.91
N SER A 235 -6.85 -10.69 5.71
CA SER A 235 -6.70 -12.05 6.23
C SER A 235 -5.54 -12.79 5.58
N ALA A 236 -5.34 -12.66 4.26
CA ALA A 236 -4.22 -13.31 3.58
C ALA A 236 -2.86 -12.88 4.15
N TYR A 237 -2.63 -11.58 4.33
CA TYR A 237 -1.39 -11.10 4.92
C TYR A 237 -1.24 -11.51 6.40
N HIS A 238 -2.34 -11.48 7.16
CA HIS A 238 -2.33 -11.94 8.55
C HIS A 238 -1.89 -13.41 8.67
N PHE A 239 -2.45 -14.31 7.85
CA PHE A 239 -2.07 -15.72 7.85
C PHE A 239 -0.61 -15.95 7.46
N MET A 240 -0.03 -15.07 6.65
CA MET A 240 1.41 -15.10 6.33
C MET A 240 2.31 -14.54 7.45
N GLY A 241 1.74 -14.13 8.59
CA GLY A 241 2.48 -13.59 9.73
C GLY A 241 2.95 -12.15 9.55
N ILE A 242 2.30 -11.40 8.65
CA ILE A 242 2.68 -10.02 8.34
C ILE A 242 2.01 -9.07 9.35
N PRO A 243 2.77 -8.22 10.06
CA PRO A 243 2.20 -7.17 10.91
C PRO A 243 1.32 -6.20 10.11
N THR A 244 0.13 -5.88 10.62
CA THR A 244 -0.88 -5.04 9.92
C THR A 244 -0.30 -3.74 9.38
N LYS A 245 0.51 -3.03 10.16
CA LYS A 245 1.11 -1.75 9.74
C LYS A 245 2.08 -1.85 8.54
N LEU A 246 2.45 -3.07 8.13
CA LEU A 246 3.28 -3.31 6.94
C LEU A 246 2.46 -3.60 5.68
N PHE A 247 1.12 -3.61 5.74
CA PHE A 247 0.28 -3.91 4.58
C PHE A 247 0.38 -2.83 3.50
N THR A 248 0.28 -1.54 3.86
CA THR A 248 0.42 -0.46 2.88
C THR A 248 1.84 -0.36 2.30
N PRO A 249 2.93 -0.54 3.07
CA PRO A 249 4.27 -0.71 2.51
C PRO A 249 4.43 -1.86 1.49
N ILE A 250 3.74 -2.99 1.64
CA ILE A 250 3.72 -4.04 0.61
C ILE A 250 3.06 -3.53 -0.67
N PHE A 251 1.97 -2.76 -0.55
CA PHE A 251 1.34 -2.10 -1.69
C PHE A 251 2.33 -1.21 -2.44
N VAL A 252 3.23 -0.49 -1.74
CA VAL A 252 4.31 0.29 -2.37
C VAL A 252 5.26 -0.62 -3.18
N CYS A 253 5.67 -1.75 -2.63
CA CYS A 253 6.56 -2.71 -3.31
C CYS A 253 5.94 -3.24 -4.61
N SER A 254 4.61 -3.39 -4.65
CA SER A 254 3.85 -3.81 -5.82
C SER A 254 3.62 -2.66 -6.81
N ARG A 255 2.96 -1.60 -6.35
CA ARG A 255 2.45 -0.48 -7.17
C ARG A 255 3.55 0.39 -7.76
N LEU A 256 4.77 0.33 -7.23
CA LEU A 256 5.94 0.97 -7.86
C LEU A 256 6.02 0.67 -9.36
N THR A 257 5.72 -0.56 -9.77
CA THR A 257 5.78 -0.98 -11.17
C THR A 257 4.82 -0.17 -12.04
N GLY A 258 3.56 -0.03 -11.62
CA GLY A 258 2.57 0.83 -12.25
C GLY A 258 2.97 2.31 -12.24
N TRP A 259 3.40 2.85 -11.10
CA TRP A 259 3.84 4.24 -11.01
C TRP A 259 4.99 4.55 -11.97
N ALA A 260 6.02 3.70 -12.02
CA ALA A 260 7.15 3.88 -12.91
C ALA A 260 6.72 3.83 -14.39
N ALA A 261 5.87 2.86 -14.76
CA ALA A 261 5.31 2.79 -16.12
C ALA A 261 4.58 4.08 -16.51
N HIS A 262 3.73 4.61 -15.62
CA HIS A 262 3.02 5.88 -15.83
C HIS A 262 3.95 7.10 -15.90
N VAL A 263 5.05 7.10 -15.15
CA VAL A 263 6.10 8.14 -15.26
C VAL A 263 6.76 8.07 -16.63
N PHE A 264 7.09 6.88 -17.13
CA PHE A 264 7.72 6.71 -18.44
C PHE A 264 6.79 7.20 -19.57
N GLU A 265 5.50 6.86 -19.50
CA GLU A 265 4.50 7.35 -20.44
C GLU A 265 4.38 8.87 -20.42
N GLN A 266 4.36 9.47 -19.21
CA GLN A 266 4.29 10.92 -19.06
C GLN A 266 5.52 11.61 -19.65
N ARG A 267 6.72 11.02 -19.50
CA ARG A 267 7.96 11.55 -20.10
C ARG A 267 7.94 11.44 -21.63
N ALA A 268 7.49 10.31 -22.17
CA ALA A 268 7.48 10.04 -23.60
C ALA A 268 6.47 10.90 -24.39
N ASN A 269 5.33 11.24 -23.77
CA ASN A 269 4.30 12.08 -24.36
C ASN A 269 3.91 13.23 -23.41
N ASN A 270 4.87 14.11 -23.13
CA ASN A 270 4.70 15.06 -22.05
C ASN A 270 3.80 16.25 -22.41
N ARG A 271 2.75 16.42 -21.62
CA ARG A 271 1.98 17.67 -21.50
C ARG A 271 2.02 18.09 -20.03
N ILE A 272 2.60 19.26 -19.74
CA ILE A 272 2.67 19.77 -18.38
C ILE A 272 1.27 19.90 -17.77
N ILE A 273 1.08 19.31 -16.59
CA ILE A 273 -0.21 19.35 -15.90
C ILE A 273 -0.36 20.71 -15.20
N ARG A 274 -1.35 21.49 -15.63
CA ARG A 274 -1.62 22.85 -15.13
C ARG A 274 -3.12 23.04 -14.86
N PRO A 275 -3.63 22.60 -13.70
CA PRO A 275 -5.00 22.90 -13.30
C PRO A 275 -5.16 24.40 -13.00
N SER A 276 -6.37 24.92 -13.18
CA SER A 276 -6.76 26.27 -12.75
C SER A 276 -7.57 26.20 -11.47
N ALA A 277 -7.64 27.30 -10.72
CA ALA A 277 -8.48 27.42 -9.54
C ALA A 277 -9.44 28.60 -9.70
N GLU A 278 -10.62 28.48 -9.10
CA GLU A 278 -11.55 29.60 -8.93
C GLU A 278 -11.08 30.45 -7.72
N TYR A 279 -10.79 31.73 -7.94
CA TYR A 279 -10.39 32.62 -6.85
C TYR A 279 -11.62 33.08 -6.06
N THR A 280 -11.73 32.60 -4.81
CA THR A 280 -12.80 32.95 -3.87
C THR A 280 -12.30 33.78 -2.68
N GLY A 281 -11.10 34.35 -2.80
CA GLY A 281 -10.50 35.22 -1.80
C GLY A 281 -11.10 36.63 -1.79
N VAL A 282 -10.61 37.47 -0.89
CA VAL A 282 -11.00 38.89 -0.86
C VAL A 282 -10.43 39.65 -2.05
N GLU A 283 -11.06 40.77 -2.39
CA GLU A 283 -10.53 41.74 -3.35
C GLU A 283 -9.16 42.30 -2.92
N GLN A 284 -8.50 42.99 -3.86
CA GLN A 284 -7.24 43.67 -3.58
C GLN A 284 -7.38 44.63 -2.39
N ARG A 285 -6.42 44.56 -1.46
CA ARG A 285 -6.36 45.40 -0.26
C ARG A 285 -4.98 46.01 -0.10
N SER A 286 -4.94 47.22 0.47
CA SER A 286 -3.67 47.89 0.78
C SER A 286 -2.91 47.12 1.87
N PHE A 287 -1.58 47.08 1.75
CA PHE A 287 -0.73 46.49 2.78
C PHE A 287 -0.82 47.31 4.08
N VAL A 288 -1.04 46.62 5.20
CA VAL A 288 -1.02 47.21 6.54
C VAL A 288 0.31 46.88 7.22
N PRO A 289 1.16 47.89 7.55
CA PRO A 289 2.39 47.69 8.31
C PRO A 289 2.14 46.93 9.60
N ILE A 290 3.12 46.17 10.08
CA ILE A 290 2.92 45.24 11.22
C ILE A 290 2.46 45.96 12.49
N GLU A 291 2.91 47.20 12.67
CA GLU A 291 2.55 48.10 13.76
C GLU A 291 1.13 48.68 13.66
N GLN A 292 0.42 48.44 12.55
CA GLN A 292 -0.94 48.92 12.28
C GLN A 292 -1.97 47.79 12.07
N ARG A 293 -1.57 46.53 12.30
CA ARG A 293 -2.43 45.34 12.11
C ARG A 293 -3.35 45.07 13.29
#